data_AF-A0A929KEU5-F1
#
_entry.id   AF-A0A929KEU5-F1
#
_cell.length_a   1.000
_cell.length_b   1.000
_cell.length_c   1.000
_cell.angle_alpha   90.00
_cell.angle_beta   90.00
_cell.angle_gamma   90.00
#
_symmetry.space_group_name_H-M   'P 1'
#
loop_
_entity.id
_entity.type
_entity.pdbx_description
1 polymer ?
#
loop_
_entity_poly.entity_id
_entity_poly.type
_entity_poly.pdbx_seq_one_letter_code
_entity_poly.pdbx_strand_id
1 'polypeptide(L)' 'MKKLFNKVDRIRATGMAVLKLQPESPYFKYADKNVTVIDMGIPDFKCRVTVLIQGEAVDLTIEQVY' A
#
# COMPACT_ATOMS: atom_id res chain seq x y z
N MET A 1 16.38 2.91 -6.81
CA MET A 1 16.33 3.25 -5.36
C MET A 1 15.59 4.54 -5.04
N LYS A 2 15.96 5.74 -5.56
CA LYS A 2 15.25 7.02 -5.23
C LYS A 2 13.72 6.97 -5.36
N LYS A 3 13.18 6.30 -6.38
CA LYS A 3 11.72 6.19 -6.59
C LYS A 3 10.99 5.42 -5.48
N LEU A 4 11.62 4.42 -4.87
CA LEU A 4 11.01 3.62 -3.79
C LEU A 4 10.91 4.44 -2.51
N PHE A 5 12.03 5.05 -2.09
CA PHE A 5 12.05 5.90 -0.90
C PHE A 5 11.09 7.09 -1.04
N ASN A 6 11.09 7.79 -2.17
CA ASN A 6 10.14 8.90 -2.42
C ASN A 6 8.67 8.45 -2.33
N LYS A 7 8.37 7.23 -2.79
CA LYS A 7 7.02 6.67 -2.73
C LYS A 7 6.63 6.37 -1.29
N VAL A 8 7.51 5.71 -0.54
CA VAL A 8 7.30 5.41 0.88
C VAL A 8 7.12 6.69 1.69
N ASP A 9 7.98 7.69 1.46
CA ASP A 9 7.88 9.00 2.13
C ASP A 9 6.56 9.70 1.79
N ARG A 10 6.11 9.63 0.54
CA ARG A 10 4.80 10.17 0.14
C ARG A 10 3.66 9.49 0.89
N ILE A 11 3.65 8.16 0.94
CA ILE A 11 2.59 7.39 1.62
C ILE A 11 2.59 7.70 3.12
N ARG A 12 3.78 7.79 3.74
CA ARG A 12 3.92 8.16 5.15
C ARG A 12 3.44 9.59 5.42
N ALA A 13 3.69 10.51 4.50
CA ALA A 13 3.24 11.90 4.63
C ALA A 13 1.71 12.05 4.47
N THR A 14 1.09 11.28 3.57
CA THR A 14 -0.35 11.36 3.31
C THR A 14 -1.19 10.47 4.22
N GLY A 15 -0.61 9.40 4.77
CA GLY A 15 -1.35 8.33 5.46
C GLY A 15 -2.28 7.54 4.54
N MET A 16 -2.10 7.66 3.22
CA MET A 16 -2.99 7.07 2.21
C MET A 16 -2.18 6.47 1.06
N ALA A 17 -2.72 5.41 0.46
CA ALA A 17 -2.17 4.81 -0.75
C ALA A 17 -3.29 4.38 -1.70
N VAL A 18 -2.99 4.29 -3.00
CA VAL A 18 -3.91 3.72 -3.99
C VAL A 18 -3.64 2.24 -4.16
N LEU A 19 -4.66 1.39 -4.13
CA LEU A 19 -4.49 -0.05 -4.35
C LEU A 19 -4.15 -0.38 -5.80
N LYS A 20 -3.07 -1.13 -6.03
CA LYS A 20 -2.65 -1.63 -7.34
C LYS A 20 -2.60 -3.16 -7.30
N LEU A 21 -3.77 -3.77 -7.26
CA LEU A 21 -3.94 -5.21 -7.07
C LEU A 21 -4.08 -5.94 -8.41
N GLN A 22 -3.60 -7.19 -8.47
CA GLN A 22 -3.84 -8.06 -9.61
C GLN A 22 -5.24 -8.71 -9.52
N PRO A 23 -5.84 -9.14 -10.66
CA PRO A 23 -7.17 -9.77 -10.68
C PRO A 23 -7.33 -10.99 -9.76
N GLU A 24 -6.22 -11.67 -9.46
CA GLU A 24 -6.16 -12.84 -8.57
C GLU A 24 -6.29 -12.47 -7.08
N SER A 25 -6.15 -11.19 -6.73
CA SER A 25 -6.26 -10.73 -5.35
C SER A 25 -7.71 -10.80 -4.85
N PRO A 26 -7.96 -11.30 -3.63
CA PRO A 26 -9.30 -11.28 -3.03
C PRO A 26 -9.85 -9.85 -2.84
N TYR A 27 -8.97 -8.84 -2.86
CA TYR A 27 -9.31 -7.44 -2.72
C TYR A 27 -9.36 -6.68 -4.06
N PHE A 28 -9.28 -7.38 -5.21
CA PHE A 28 -9.26 -6.75 -6.53
C PHE A 28 -10.45 -5.80 -6.80
N LYS A 29 -11.60 -6.05 -6.18
CA LYS A 29 -12.78 -5.14 -6.20
C LYS A 29 -12.50 -3.73 -5.63
N TYR A 30 -11.37 -3.54 -4.95
CA TYR A 30 -10.90 -2.27 -4.42
C TYR A 30 -9.67 -1.73 -5.16
N ALA A 31 -9.26 -2.37 -6.26
CA ALA A 31 -8.21 -1.83 -7.11
C ALA A 31 -8.53 -0.38 -7.53
N ASP A 32 -7.48 0.43 -7.63
CA ASP A 32 -7.48 1.86 -7.95
C ASP A 32 -8.22 2.76 -6.95
N LYS A 33 -8.63 2.23 -5.78
CA LYS A 33 -9.21 3.03 -4.69
C LYS A 33 -8.14 3.49 -3.70
N ASN A 34 -8.36 4.69 -3.15
CA ASN A 34 -7.61 5.19 -2.01
C ASN A 34 -7.98 4.41 -0.75
N VAL A 35 -6.97 3.98 -0.01
CA VAL A 35 -7.11 3.32 1.29
C VAL A 35 -6.20 3.97 2.31
N THR A 36 -6.65 3.95 3.56
CA THR A 36 -5.85 4.42 4.69
C THR A 36 -4.71 3.44 4.95
N VAL A 37 -3.50 3.96 5.10
CA VAL A 37 -2.33 3.19 5.53
C VAL A 37 -2.22 3.32 7.03
N ILE A 38 -2.18 2.18 7.73
CA ILE A 38 -2.14 2.14 9.20
C ILE A 38 -0.75 1.79 9.72
N ASP A 39 0.05 1.05 8.95
CA ASP A 39 1.42 0.71 9.29
C ASP A 39 2.27 0.52 8.03
N MET A 40 3.57 0.79 8.16
CA MET A 40 4.54 0.53 7.10
C MET A 40 5.85 0.00 7.70
N GLY A 41 6.34 -1.06 7.09
CA GLY A 41 7.64 -1.64 7.41
C GLY A 41 8.81 -0.74 6.99
N ILE A 42 10.02 -1.27 7.20
CA ILE A 42 11.25 -0.61 6.79
C ILE A 42 11.26 -0.46 5.26
N PRO A 43 11.63 0.72 4.71
CA PRO A 43 11.70 0.92 3.27
C PRO A 43 12.77 0.03 2.64
N ASP A 44 12.32 -1.02 1.94
CA ASP A 44 13.14 -1.95 1.15
C ASP A 44 12.27 -2.55 0.02
N PHE A 45 12.85 -3.34 -0.87
CA PHE A 45 12.15 -4.00 -1.98
C PHE A 45 10.97 -4.87 -1.51
N LYS A 46 11.02 -5.37 -0.26
CA LYS A 46 9.94 -6.13 0.40
C LYS A 46 9.18 -5.32 1.46
N CYS A 47 9.15 -3.99 1.33
CA CYS A 47 8.46 -3.13 2.29
C CYS A 47 6.98 -3.52 2.37
N ARG A 48 6.57 -3.93 3.58
CA ARG A 48 5.19 -4.21 3.94
C ARG A 48 4.43 -2.90 4.13
N VAL A 49 3.22 -2.84 3.61
CA VAL A 49 2.28 -1.73 3.78
C VAL A 49 0.97 -2.32 4.28
N THR A 50 0.61 -2.01 5.52
CA THR A 50 -0.66 -2.43 6.10
C THR A 50 -1.70 -1.36 5.81
N VAL A 51 -2.77 -1.75 5.12
CA VAL A 51 -3.86 -0.87 4.71
C VAL A 51 -5.16 -1.29 5.37
N LEU A 52 -6.09 -0.34 5.51
CA LEU A 52 -7.44 -0.62 6.00
C LEU A 52 -8.41 -0.78 4.83
N ILE A 53 -8.96 -1.99 4.64
CA ILE A 53 -9.95 -2.30 3.62
C ILE A 53 -11.21 -2.80 4.32
N GLN A 54 -12.34 -2.07 4.22
CA GLN A 54 -13.60 -2.41 4.89
C GLN A 54 -13.49 -2.62 6.42
N GLY A 55 -12.54 -1.94 7.07
CA GLY A 55 -12.28 -2.11 8.51
C GLY A 55 -11.35 -3.28 8.84
N GLU A 56 -10.91 -4.06 7.86
CA GLU A 56 -9.90 -5.10 8.02
C GLU A 56 -8.50 -4.56 7.72
N ALA A 57 -7.54 -4.90 8.57
CA ALA A 57 -6.13 -4.62 8.34
C ALA A 57 -5.56 -5.68 7.38
N VAL A 58 -5.05 -5.23 6.23
CA VAL A 58 -4.52 -6.09 5.18
C VAL A 58 -3.07 -5.71 4.91
N ASP A 59 -2.19 -6.70 4.99
CA ASP A 59 -0.78 -6.54 4.63
C ASP A 59 -0.59 -6.70 3.12
N LEU A 60 -0.06 -5.65 2.49
CA LEU A 60 0.31 -5.60 1.08
C LEU A 60 1.80 -5.30 0.94
N THR A 61 2.33 -5.47 -0.27
CA THR A 61 3.67 -4.98 -0.61
C THR A 61 3.61 -3.57 -1.18
N ILE A 62 4.73 -2.85 -1.08
CA ILE A 62 4.89 -1.52 -1.67
C ILE A 62 4.66 -1.49 -3.20
N GLU A 63 4.73 -2.62 -3.88
CA GLU A 63 4.42 -2.74 -5.33
C GLU A 63 2.93 -2.82 -5.61
N GLN A 64 2.16 -3.35 -4.66
CA GLN A 64 0.70 -3.52 -4.72
C GLN A 64 -0.06 -2.26 -4.30
N VAL A 65 0.65 -1.18 -4.00
CA VAL A 65 0.08 0.13 -3.71
C VAL A 65 0.77 1.19 -4.55
N TYR A 66 0.18 2.37 -4.75
CA TYR A 66 0.82 3.53 -5.37
C TYR A 66 0.89 4.68 -4.38
#